data_AF-N1PTZ0-F1
#
_entry.id   AF-N1PTZ0-F1
#
_cell.length_a   1.000
_cell.length_b   1.000
_cell.length_c   1.000
_cell.angle_alpha   90.00
_cell.angle_beta   90.00
_cell.angle_gamma   90.00
#
_symmetry.space_group_name_H-M   'P 1'
#
loop_
_entity.id
_entity.type
_entity.pdbx_description
1 polymer ?
#
loop_
_entity_poly.entity_id
_entity_poly.type
_entity_poly.pdbx_seq_one_letter_code
_entity_poly.pdbx_strand_id
1 'polypeptide(L)'
;MSWASIRTTSRIEDTASCLMGLFSVNMPLIYGERMDASTRLQLEIIKHSDDESIFAWAGEPNIGSSRANKYQPRGSLLASHPRLFESSREIYRIDRVSGKPYAMTNKGLRLGADAAIIGYGVDKFYVILINCAHGKFIRLDNEYRMKGVTPCLLVLQRLNHNMFGRSRYELDLETHHDGAWLSNPFSDEVLSR
;
A
#
# COMPACT_ATOMS: atom_id res chain seq x y z
N MET A 1 4.83 0.10 7.94
CA MET A 1 4.53 0.41 9.37
C MET A 1 4.10 -0.81 10.20
N SER A 2 4.54 -2.03 9.85
CA SER A 2 4.07 -3.26 10.50
C SER A 2 4.41 -3.38 11.99
N TRP A 3 5.57 -2.87 12.40
CA TRP A 3 5.98 -2.81 13.81
C TRP A 3 5.05 -1.99 14.71
N ALA A 4 4.24 -1.08 14.14
CA ALA A 4 3.28 -0.26 14.88
C ALA A 4 1.91 -0.94 15.03
N SER A 5 1.65 -2.05 14.30
CA SER A 5 0.33 -2.68 14.25
C SER A 5 -0.11 -3.30 15.58
N ILE A 6 0.85 -3.78 16.35
CA ILE A 6 0.66 -4.48 17.63
C ILE A 6 0.69 -3.55 18.85
N ARG A 7 0.97 -2.25 18.64
CA ARG A 7 1.01 -1.29 19.74
C ARG A 7 -0.40 -0.98 20.23
N THR A 8 -0.57 -0.93 21.54
CA THR A 8 -1.81 -0.52 22.20
C THR A 8 -1.55 0.77 22.96
N THR A 9 -2.33 1.79 22.65
CA THR A 9 -2.32 3.08 23.35
C THR A 9 -3.64 3.29 24.08
N SER A 10 -3.64 4.14 25.11
CA SER A 10 -4.86 4.45 25.87
C SER A 10 -5.87 5.24 25.03
N ARG A 11 -5.40 6.13 24.14
CA ARG A 11 -6.22 6.81 23.14
C ARG A 11 -5.70 6.49 21.74
N ILE A 12 -6.60 6.39 20.77
CA ILE A 12 -6.24 6.00 19.41
C ILE A 12 -5.33 7.05 18.74
N GLU A 13 -5.53 8.34 19.04
CA GLU A 13 -4.70 9.45 18.54
C GLU A 13 -3.26 9.43 19.11
N ASP A 14 -3.05 8.85 20.28
CA ASP A 14 -1.70 8.70 20.86
C ASP A 14 -0.83 7.79 19.98
N THR A 15 -1.45 6.89 19.20
CA THR A 15 -0.72 6.03 18.26
C THR A 15 0.01 6.86 17.22
N ALA A 16 -0.66 7.82 16.58
CA ALA A 16 -0.03 8.69 15.58
C ALA A 16 1.09 9.54 16.22
N SER A 17 0.84 9.99 17.45
CA SER A 17 1.74 10.80 18.24
C SER A 17 3.07 10.11 18.53
N CYS A 18 3.03 8.84 18.94
CA CYS A 18 4.21 8.03 19.19
C CYS A 18 5.04 7.72 17.93
N LEU A 19 4.45 7.86 16.74
CA LEU A 19 5.10 7.56 15.47
C LEU A 19 5.76 8.80 14.84
N MET A 20 5.34 10.01 15.22
CA MET A 20 5.88 11.26 14.70
C MET A 20 7.41 11.33 14.77
N GLY A 21 7.97 11.02 15.93
CA GLY A 21 9.42 11.05 16.15
C GLY A 21 10.20 10.04 15.31
N LEU A 22 9.60 8.89 14.99
CA LEU A 22 10.21 7.87 14.12
C LEU A 22 10.21 8.28 12.65
N PHE A 23 9.19 9.02 12.21
CA PHE A 23 9.10 9.54 10.85
C PHE A 23 9.70 10.93 10.69
N SER A 24 10.27 11.52 11.76
CA SER A 24 10.79 12.89 11.76
C SER A 24 9.77 13.93 11.26
N VAL A 25 8.49 13.70 11.52
CA VAL A 25 7.39 14.61 11.15
C VAL A 25 6.91 15.37 12.38
N ASN A 26 6.55 16.64 12.19
CA ASN A 26 5.99 17.47 13.24
C ASN A 26 4.54 17.82 12.88
N MET A 27 3.59 17.33 13.67
CA MET A 27 2.16 17.62 13.48
C MET A 27 1.51 17.95 14.84
N PRO A 28 0.68 19.01 14.94
CA PRO A 28 0.03 19.37 16.21
C PRO A 28 -0.83 18.23 16.74
N LEU A 29 -0.83 17.98 18.05
CA LEU A 29 -1.75 17.02 18.67
C LEU A 29 -3.14 17.64 18.77
N ILE A 30 -4.10 17.08 18.05
CA ILE A 30 -5.49 17.52 18.11
C ILE A 30 -6.28 16.42 18.82
N TYR A 31 -6.71 16.70 20.04
CA TYR A 31 -7.50 15.76 20.82
C TYR A 31 -8.89 15.57 20.21
N GLY A 32 -9.34 14.31 20.13
CA GLY A 32 -10.66 13.97 19.58
C GLY A 32 -10.67 13.57 18.09
N GLU A 33 -9.53 13.62 17.39
CA GLU A 33 -9.41 13.20 15.97
C GLU A 33 -9.62 11.70 15.74
N ARG A 34 -9.43 10.87 16.77
CA ARG A 34 -9.57 9.42 16.69
C ARG A 34 -8.72 8.80 15.55
N MET A 35 -9.35 8.19 14.55
CA MET A 35 -8.69 7.54 13.41
C MET A 35 -8.07 8.57 12.43
N ASP A 36 -8.54 9.81 12.43
CA ASP A 36 -8.06 10.86 11.52
C ASP A 36 -6.61 11.25 11.83
N ALA A 37 -6.15 11.07 13.08
CA ALA A 37 -4.76 11.27 13.47
C ALA A 37 -3.79 10.36 12.69
N SER A 38 -4.19 9.11 12.42
CA SER A 38 -3.38 8.16 11.64
C SER A 38 -3.35 8.53 10.15
N THR A 39 -4.47 9.02 9.62
CA THR A 39 -4.54 9.56 8.25
C THR A 39 -3.65 10.79 8.11
N ARG A 40 -3.72 11.72 9.06
CA ARG A 40 -2.91 12.95 9.06
C ARG A 40 -1.41 12.64 9.15
N LEU A 41 -1.01 11.68 9.99
CA LEU A 41 0.36 11.19 10.02
C LEU A 41 0.84 10.70 8.65
N GLN A 42 0.05 9.85 7.99
CA GLN A 42 0.39 9.35 6.66
C GLN A 42 0.50 10.49 5.63
N LEU A 43 -0.37 11.50 5.71
CA LEU A 43 -0.30 12.67 4.85
C LEU A 43 0.99 13.48 5.07
N GLU A 44 1.46 13.62 6.31
CA GLU A 44 2.75 14.26 6.58
C GLU A 44 3.93 13.43 6.08
N ILE A 45 3.89 12.10 6.22
CA ILE A 45 4.91 11.21 5.65
C ILE A 45 4.96 11.36 4.12
N ILE A 46 3.80 11.38 3.47
CA ILE A 46 3.65 11.55 2.01
C ILE A 46 4.21 12.89 1.50
N LYS A 47 4.25 13.92 2.34
CA LYS A 47 4.85 15.22 1.94
C LYS A 47 6.38 15.19 1.91
N HIS A 48 6.99 14.27 2.66
CA HIS A 48 8.44 14.26 2.92
C HIS A 48 9.12 12.95 2.50
N SER A 49 8.37 11.99 1.96
CA SER A 49 8.84 10.68 1.50
C SER A 49 8.21 10.34 0.16
N ASP A 50 8.94 9.60 -0.66
CA ASP A 50 8.49 8.98 -1.92
C ASP A 50 8.26 7.45 -1.77
N ASP A 51 8.31 6.95 -0.54
CA ASP A 51 8.08 5.54 -0.23
C ASP A 51 6.59 5.21 -0.38
N GLU A 52 6.23 4.44 -1.40
CA GLU A 52 4.86 4.04 -1.71
C GLU A 52 4.43 2.82 -0.88
N SER A 53 5.31 2.22 -0.07
CA SER A 53 4.95 1.16 0.88
C SER A 53 3.93 1.64 1.94
N ILE A 54 3.73 2.96 2.06
CA ILE A 54 2.63 3.55 2.83
C ILE A 54 1.24 3.11 2.34
N PHE A 55 1.10 2.79 1.05
CA PHE A 55 -0.13 2.23 0.47
C PHE A 55 -0.22 0.71 0.61
N ALA A 56 0.85 0.03 1.06
CA ALA A 56 0.91 -1.43 1.17
C ALA A 56 0.37 -1.96 2.52
N TRP A 57 -0.67 -1.32 3.06
CA TRP A 57 -1.42 -1.84 4.20
C TRP A 57 -2.37 -2.98 3.75
N ALA A 58 -2.77 -3.82 4.70
CA ALA A 58 -3.41 -5.14 4.55
C ALA A 58 -2.48 -6.27 4.07
N GLY A 59 -1.19 -5.99 3.82
CA GLY A 59 -0.15 -6.99 3.54
C GLY A 59 -0.25 -7.61 2.15
N GLU A 60 -0.77 -8.83 2.09
CA GLU A 60 -0.72 -9.66 0.88
C GLU A 60 -1.75 -9.23 -0.17
N PRO A 61 -1.38 -9.20 -1.47
CA PRO A 61 -2.32 -8.91 -2.56
C PRO A 61 -3.45 -9.93 -2.69
N ASN A 62 -3.30 -11.12 -2.08
CA ASN A 62 -4.19 -12.28 -2.24
C ASN A 62 -4.99 -12.63 -0.98
N ILE A 63 -4.83 -11.89 0.12
CA ILE A 63 -5.57 -12.15 1.36
C ILE A 63 -6.10 -10.81 1.84
N GLY A 64 -7.32 -10.49 1.41
CA GLY A 64 -8.05 -9.39 2.02
C GLY A 64 -8.22 -9.72 3.49
N SER A 65 -7.62 -8.90 4.35
CA SER A 65 -7.94 -9.01 5.77
C SER A 65 -9.41 -8.60 5.95
N SER A 66 -10.31 -9.59 6.02
CA SER A 66 -11.73 -9.39 6.32
C SER A 66 -11.91 -8.65 7.68
N ARG A 67 -10.85 -8.65 8.51
CA ARG A 67 -10.72 -7.89 9.77
C ARG A 67 -10.48 -6.39 9.60
N ALA A 68 -9.92 -5.91 8.48
CA ALA A 68 -9.77 -4.48 8.19
C ALA A 68 -11.12 -3.76 7.96
N ASN A 69 -12.16 -4.51 7.64
CA ASN A 69 -13.37 -3.99 7.04
C ASN A 69 -14.29 -3.21 8.02
N LYS A 70 -14.10 -3.33 9.34
CA LYS A 70 -14.92 -2.62 10.35
C LYS A 70 -14.46 -1.18 10.58
N TYR A 71 -13.19 -0.86 10.36
CA TYR A 71 -12.59 0.43 10.72
C TYR A 71 -12.15 1.28 9.52
N GLN A 72 -12.29 0.78 8.29
CA GLN A 72 -11.82 1.46 7.08
C GLN A 72 -13.01 2.04 6.28
N PRO A 73 -13.08 3.37 6.07
CA PRO A 73 -14.11 3.94 5.19
C PRO A 73 -13.92 3.46 3.74
N ARG A 74 -15.04 3.17 3.04
CA ARG A 74 -15.04 2.73 1.62
C ARG A 74 -14.18 3.67 0.77
N GLY A 75 -13.33 3.09 -0.09
CA GLY A 75 -12.51 3.85 -1.04
C GLY A 75 -11.35 4.63 -0.44
N SER A 76 -11.13 4.58 0.88
CA SER A 76 -10.01 5.26 1.53
C SER A 76 -8.68 4.67 1.08
N LEU A 77 -7.80 5.53 0.57
CA LEU A 77 -6.48 5.14 0.10
C LEU A 77 -5.48 4.89 1.24
N LEU A 78 -5.58 5.70 2.31
CA LEU A 78 -4.72 5.64 3.49
C LEU A 78 -5.33 4.76 4.59
N ALA A 79 -4.49 4.10 5.39
CA ALA A 79 -4.94 3.26 6.48
C ALA A 79 -5.56 4.08 7.62
N SER A 80 -6.73 3.72 8.13
CA SER A 80 -7.34 4.42 9.28
C SER A 80 -6.65 4.08 10.62
N HIS A 81 -5.86 3.01 10.66
CA HIS A 81 -5.14 2.58 11.86
C HIS A 81 -3.86 1.80 11.48
N PRO A 82 -2.75 1.97 12.23
CA PRO A 82 -1.54 1.16 12.07
C PRO A 82 -1.73 -0.36 12.14
N ARG A 83 -2.81 -0.85 12.76
CA ARG A 83 -3.15 -2.28 12.81
C ARG A 83 -3.31 -2.87 11.40
N LEU A 84 -3.70 -2.06 10.43
CA LEU A 84 -3.83 -2.49 9.04
C LEU A 84 -2.48 -2.86 8.41
N PHE A 85 -1.35 -2.48 8.99
CA PHE A 85 -0.02 -2.88 8.51
C PHE A 85 0.49 -4.18 9.12
N GLU A 86 -0.31 -4.91 9.90
CA GLU A 86 0.12 -6.14 10.59
C GLU A 86 0.77 -7.15 9.62
N SER A 87 0.14 -7.35 8.47
CA SER A 87 0.63 -8.25 7.42
C SER A 87 1.71 -7.63 6.52
N SER A 88 2.15 -6.39 6.78
CA SER A 88 3.18 -5.69 5.99
C SER A 88 4.59 -5.89 6.56
N ARG A 89 4.83 -6.96 7.34
CA ARG A 89 6.12 -7.22 8.00
C ARG A 89 7.23 -7.59 7.01
N GLU A 90 6.86 -8.27 5.95
CA GLU A 90 7.78 -8.76 4.91
C GLU A 90 7.72 -7.88 3.65
N ILE A 91 7.27 -6.64 3.80
CA ILE A 91 7.24 -5.65 2.73
C ILE A 91 8.47 -4.75 2.82
N TYR A 92 9.14 -4.59 1.70
CA TYR A 92 10.37 -3.80 1.57
C TYR A 92 10.25 -2.86 0.40
N ARG A 93 10.74 -1.63 0.58
CA ARG A 93 10.93 -0.69 -0.53
C ARG A 93 11.87 -1.30 -1.55
N ILE A 94 11.51 -1.17 -2.82
CA ILE A 94 12.40 -1.43 -3.94
C ILE A 94 12.59 -0.09 -4.64
N ASP A 95 13.85 0.28 -4.89
CA ASP A 95 14.19 1.43 -5.72
C ASP A 95 13.95 1.11 -7.19
N ARG A 96 12.69 0.79 -7.54
CA ARG A 96 12.24 0.89 -8.92
C ARG A 96 12.11 2.38 -9.22
N VAL A 97 12.52 2.76 -10.43
CA VAL A 97 12.32 4.10 -11.00
C VAL A 97 10.81 4.30 -11.20
N SER A 98 10.04 4.53 -10.15
CA SER A 98 8.65 4.99 -10.28
C SER A 98 8.71 6.40 -10.85
N GLY A 99 8.18 6.54 -12.07
CA GLY A 99 8.57 7.59 -13.01
C GLY A 99 8.18 9.02 -12.62
N LYS A 100 7.36 9.24 -11.59
CA LYS A 100 7.00 10.59 -11.08
C LYS A 100 6.60 10.53 -9.60
N PRO A 101 7.06 11.49 -8.76
CA PRO A 101 6.65 11.55 -7.36
C PRO A 101 5.14 11.79 -7.25
N TYR A 102 4.50 11.16 -6.27
CA TYR A 102 3.13 11.46 -5.93
C TYR A 102 3.02 12.84 -5.26
N ALA A 103 1.89 13.51 -5.46
CA ALA A 103 1.66 14.86 -4.92
C ALA A 103 0.26 14.99 -4.33
N MET A 104 0.17 15.57 -3.13
CA MET A 104 -1.12 15.98 -2.58
C MET A 104 -1.66 17.19 -3.35
N THR A 105 -2.91 17.10 -3.78
CA THR A 105 -3.65 18.19 -4.43
C THR A 105 -4.92 18.49 -3.65
N ASN A 106 -5.58 19.61 -3.96
CA ASN A 106 -6.90 19.93 -3.42
C ASN A 106 -8.01 18.95 -3.86
N LYS A 107 -7.72 18.02 -4.78
CA LYS A 107 -8.62 16.93 -5.22
C LYS A 107 -8.23 15.57 -4.65
N GLY A 108 -7.19 15.50 -3.82
CA GLY A 108 -6.65 14.27 -3.26
C GLY A 108 -5.23 13.96 -3.73
N LEU A 109 -4.79 12.73 -3.48
CA LEU A 109 -3.45 12.28 -3.86
C LEU A 109 -3.39 11.99 -5.36
N ARG A 110 -2.46 12.66 -6.05
CA ARG A 110 -2.11 12.36 -7.43
C ARG A 110 -0.94 11.37 -7.44
N LEU A 111 -1.20 10.16 -7.92
CA LEU A 111 -0.17 9.15 -8.19
C LEU A 111 0.29 9.29 -9.65
N GLY A 112 1.60 9.40 -9.86
CA GLY A 112 2.21 9.43 -11.18
C GLY A 112 2.72 8.06 -11.56
N ALA A 113 1.80 7.10 -11.77
CA ALA A 113 2.15 5.72 -12.04
C ALA A 113 1.50 5.21 -13.33
N ASP A 114 2.20 4.31 -14.00
CA ASP A 114 1.63 3.53 -15.10
C ASP A 114 0.68 2.49 -14.50
N ALA A 115 -0.61 2.66 -14.80
CA ALA A 115 -1.66 1.78 -14.30
C ALA A 115 -2.07 0.78 -15.40
N ALA A 116 -2.10 -0.51 -15.05
CA ALA A 116 -2.74 -1.53 -15.87
C ALA A 116 -4.24 -1.56 -15.56
N ILE A 117 -5.06 -1.77 -16.58
CA ILE A 117 -6.51 -1.96 -16.41
C ILE A 117 -6.81 -3.45 -16.48
N ILE A 118 -7.45 -3.99 -15.44
CA ILE A 118 -7.89 -5.38 -15.41
C ILE A 118 -9.42 -5.39 -15.32
N GLY A 119 -10.08 -6.06 -16.26
CA GLY A 119 -11.54 -6.19 -16.30
C GLY A 119 -11.97 -7.56 -15.79
N TYR A 120 -12.91 -7.58 -14.83
CA TYR A 120 -13.60 -8.80 -14.38
C TYR A 120 -15.11 -8.58 -14.52
N GLY A 121 -15.72 -9.20 -15.53
CA GLY A 121 -17.15 -9.03 -15.81
C GLY A 121 -17.51 -7.59 -16.15
N VAL A 122 -18.45 -7.00 -15.40
CA VAL A 122 -18.89 -5.60 -15.57
C VAL A 122 -17.99 -4.59 -14.84
N ASP A 123 -17.16 -5.05 -13.91
CA ASP A 123 -16.32 -4.19 -13.09
C ASP A 123 -14.94 -3.99 -13.71
N LYS A 124 -14.48 -2.73 -13.69
CA LYS A 124 -13.13 -2.34 -14.12
C LYS A 124 -12.28 -2.00 -12.90
N PHE A 125 -11.21 -2.76 -12.72
CA PHE A 125 -10.19 -2.48 -11.72
C PHE A 125 -8.96 -1.87 -12.39
N TYR A 126 -8.30 -1.00 -11.65
CA TYR A 126 -7.05 -0.35 -12.05
C TYR A 126 -5.98 -0.82 -11.08
N VAL A 127 -4.90 -1.36 -11.60
CA VAL A 127 -3.81 -1.90 -10.80
C VAL A 127 -2.57 -1.06 -11.04
N ILE A 128 -2.00 -0.58 -9.95
CA ILE A 128 -0.76 0.19 -9.95
C ILE A 128 0.31 -0.64 -9.25
N LEU A 129 1.49 -0.76 -9.87
CA LEU A 129 2.69 -1.23 -9.21
C LEU A 129 3.21 -0.11 -8.32
N ILE A 130 3.34 -0.37 -7.03
CA ILE A 130 3.99 0.55 -6.09
C ILE A 130 5.43 0.09 -5.80
N ASN A 131 6.31 1.00 -5.43
CA ASN A 131 7.75 0.80 -5.23
C ASN A 131 8.12 -0.05 -4.00
N CYS A 132 7.37 -1.12 -3.76
CA CYS A 132 7.70 -2.14 -2.77
C CYS A 132 7.47 -3.56 -3.30
N ALA A 133 8.03 -4.54 -2.59
CA ALA A 133 7.69 -5.94 -2.76
C ALA A 133 7.54 -6.64 -1.42
N HIS A 134 6.75 -7.70 -1.44
CA HIS A 134 6.65 -8.67 -0.37
C HIS A 134 7.62 -9.83 -0.61
N GLY A 135 8.33 -10.30 0.43
CA GLY A 135 9.19 -11.47 0.32
C GLY A 135 9.98 -11.77 1.58
N LYS A 136 10.51 -12.99 1.72
CA LYS A 136 11.30 -13.38 2.90
C LYS A 136 12.78 -13.24 2.63
N PHE A 137 13.50 -12.50 3.48
CA PHE A 137 14.96 -12.54 3.48
C PHE A 137 15.44 -13.86 4.05
N ILE A 138 16.18 -14.61 3.24
CA ILE A 138 16.86 -15.83 3.64
C ILE A 138 18.36 -15.61 3.53
N ARG A 139 19.11 -16.18 4.48
CA ARG A 139 20.57 -16.20 4.44
C ARG A 139 21.01 -17.42 3.65
N LEU A 140 21.74 -17.20 2.56
CA LEU A 140 22.34 -18.22 1.72
C LEU A 140 23.82 -17.87 1.59
N ASP A 141 24.72 -18.75 2.05
CA ASP A 141 26.17 -18.62 1.85
C ASP A 141 26.75 -17.24 2.21
N ASN A 142 26.34 -16.70 3.38
CA ASN A 142 26.67 -15.35 3.88
C ASN A 142 26.08 -14.15 3.12
N GLU A 143 25.28 -14.37 2.09
CA GLU A 143 24.45 -13.32 1.47
C GLU A 143 23.01 -13.39 1.98
N TYR A 144 22.36 -12.24 2.09
CA TYR A 144 20.91 -12.16 2.28
C TYR A 144 20.23 -12.01 0.92
N ARG A 145 19.35 -12.95 0.58
CA ARG A 145 18.53 -12.89 -0.64
C ARG A 145 17.06 -12.91 -0.30
N MET A 146 16.25 -12.17 -1.05
CA MET A 146 14.80 -12.26 -0.93
C MET A 146 14.30 -13.49 -1.71
N LYS A 147 13.51 -14.33 -1.05
CA LYS A 147 12.83 -15.48 -1.64
C LYS A 147 11.31 -15.23 -1.66
N GLY A 148 10.66 -15.65 -2.74
CA GLY A 148 9.22 -15.46 -2.93
C GLY A 148 8.84 -13.99 -3.11
N VAL A 149 9.61 -13.27 -3.93
CA VAL A 149 9.41 -11.83 -4.15
C VAL A 149 8.18 -11.62 -5.03
N THR A 150 7.18 -10.92 -4.50
CA THR A 150 6.00 -10.49 -5.25
C THR A 150 5.91 -8.95 -5.21
N PRO A 151 5.69 -8.28 -6.36
CA PRO A 151 5.54 -6.84 -6.36
C PRO A 151 4.29 -6.45 -5.58
N CYS A 152 4.36 -5.32 -4.87
CA CYS A 152 3.20 -4.74 -4.24
C CYS A 152 2.24 -4.18 -5.29
N LEU A 153 0.96 -4.53 -5.20
CA LEU A 153 -0.10 -4.04 -6.08
C LEU A 153 -1.08 -3.19 -5.31
N LEU A 154 -1.39 -2.01 -5.85
CA LEU A 154 -2.48 -1.17 -5.38
C LEU A 154 -3.67 -1.31 -6.34
N VAL A 155 -4.74 -1.91 -5.83
CA VAL A 155 -5.98 -2.15 -6.58
C VAL A 155 -6.95 -1.01 -6.34
N LEU A 156 -7.39 -0.39 -7.43
CA LEU A 156 -8.26 0.77 -7.42
C LEU A 156 -9.52 0.51 -8.23
N GLN A 157 -10.60 1.17 -7.83
CA GLN A 157 -11.84 1.25 -8.60
C GLN A 157 -12.14 2.72 -8.92
N ARG A 158 -12.63 2.96 -10.13
CA ARG A 158 -13.07 4.31 -10.52
C ARG A 158 -14.31 4.70 -9.73
N LEU A 159 -14.24 5.81 -9.01
CA LEU A 159 -15.38 6.39 -8.28
C LEU A 159 -16.16 7.35 -9.19
N ASN A 160 -15.45 8.22 -9.90
CA ASN A 160 -15.97 9.12 -10.94
C ASN A 160 -14.83 9.50 -11.91
N HIS A 161 -15.12 10.22 -13.00
CA HIS A 161 -14.17 10.71 -14.04
C HIS A 161 -12.69 10.33 -13.80
N ASN A 162 -11.98 11.11 -12.97
CA ASN A 162 -10.56 10.94 -12.69
C ASN A 162 -10.28 10.69 -11.19
N MET A 163 -11.29 10.24 -10.44
CA MET A 163 -11.14 9.92 -9.02
C MET A 163 -11.25 8.42 -8.81
N PHE A 164 -10.27 7.88 -8.10
CA PHE A 164 -10.13 6.46 -7.85
C PHE A 164 -10.08 6.22 -6.34
N GLY A 165 -10.71 5.14 -5.89
CA GLY A 165 -10.68 4.70 -4.51
C GLY A 165 -10.05 3.33 -4.42
N ARG A 166 -9.47 3.00 -3.27
CA ARG A 166 -8.96 1.64 -3.04
C ARG A 166 -10.10 0.63 -3.11
N SER A 167 -9.92 -0.40 -3.94
CA SER A 167 -10.87 -1.50 -4.06
C SER A 167 -10.92 -2.31 -2.77
N ARG A 168 -12.11 -2.83 -2.43
CA ARG A 168 -12.29 -3.84 -1.39
C ARG A 168 -12.33 -5.26 -1.94
N TYR A 169 -12.40 -5.41 -3.26
CA TYR A 169 -12.37 -6.69 -3.92
C TYR A 169 -10.92 -7.17 -4.00
N GLU A 170 -10.74 -8.41 -3.58
CA GLU A 170 -9.50 -9.16 -3.74
C GLU A 170 -9.38 -9.47 -5.24
N LEU A 171 -8.25 -9.09 -5.81
CA LEU A 171 -7.84 -9.72 -7.06
C LEU A 171 -7.33 -11.08 -6.64
N ASP A 172 -8.17 -12.10 -6.76
CA ASP A 172 -7.72 -13.48 -6.76
C ASP A 172 -6.84 -13.65 -8.00
N LEU A 173 -5.58 -13.24 -7.86
CA LEU A 173 -4.49 -13.73 -8.69
C LEU A 173 -4.22 -15.16 -8.24
N GLU A 174 -5.24 -16.02 -8.28
CA GLU A 174 -5.00 -17.45 -8.28
C GLU A 174 -4.09 -17.69 -9.48
N THR A 175 -2.83 -17.99 -9.18
CA THR A 175 -1.99 -18.77 -10.07
C THR A 175 -2.73 -20.08 -10.27
N HIS A 176 -3.63 -20.11 -11.26
CA HIS A 176 -4.17 -21.35 -11.77
C HIS A 176 -2.96 -22.24 -12.07
N HIS A 177 -2.92 -23.39 -11.42
CA HIS A 177 -1.92 -24.44 -11.64
C HIS A 177 -1.96 -25.00 -13.07
N ASP A 178 -2.91 -24.56 -13.89
CA ASP A 178 -2.98 -24.83 -15.31
C ASP A 178 -2.29 -23.68 -16.05
N GLY A 179 -1.19 -24.01 -16.74
CA GLY A 179 -0.22 -23.08 -17.34
C GLY A 179 -0.73 -22.21 -18.49
N ALA A 180 -1.87 -21.56 -18.32
CA ALA A 180 -2.33 -20.45 -19.15
C ALA A 180 -1.81 -19.15 -18.52
N TRP A 181 -0.67 -18.68 -19.02
CA TRP A 181 -0.17 -17.34 -18.75
C TRP A 181 -1.31 -16.34 -19.03
N LEU A 182 -1.85 -15.69 -18.00
CA LEU A 182 -2.13 -14.27 -18.14
C LEU A 182 -0.76 -13.68 -18.44
N SER A 183 -0.51 -13.35 -19.71
CA SER A 183 0.71 -12.69 -20.15
C SER A 183 1.02 -11.63 -19.12
N ASN A 184 2.10 -11.83 -18.37
CA ASN A 184 2.57 -10.89 -17.39
C ASN A 184 2.59 -9.54 -18.10
N PRO A 185 1.72 -8.58 -17.76
CA PRO A 185 1.67 -7.31 -18.50
C PRO A 185 2.98 -6.51 -18.31
N PHE A 186 3.90 -7.04 -17.49
CA PHE A 186 5.21 -6.48 -17.18
C PHE A 186 6.39 -7.43 -17.51
N SER A 187 6.22 -8.54 -18.24
CA SER A 187 7.38 -9.38 -18.63
C SER A 187 8.17 -8.85 -19.82
N ASP A 188 7.57 -8.02 -20.68
CA ASP A 188 8.12 -7.80 -22.02
C ASP A 188 8.77 -6.42 -22.24
N GLU A 189 8.90 -5.56 -21.21
CA GLU A 189 9.36 -4.18 -21.45
C GLU A 189 10.34 -3.56 -20.43
N VAL A 190 11.04 -4.35 -19.60
CA VAL A 190 12.05 -3.79 -18.64
C VAL A 190 13.47 -4.36 -18.82
N LEU A 191 13.73 -5.08 -19.92
CA LEU A 191 15.10 -5.50 -20.28
C LEU A 191 15.49 -5.03 -21.69
N SER A 192 15.45 -3.72 -21.93
CA SER A 192 16.41 -3.10 -22.85
C SER A 192 16.61 -1.62 -22.52
N ARG A 193 17.70 -1.34 -21.80
CA ARG A 193 18.68 -0.25 -22.00
C ARG A 193 19.42 0.07 -20.71
#